data_AF-D7WF76-F1
#
_entry.id   AF-D7WF76-F1
#
_cell.length_a   1.000
_cell.length_b   1.000
_cell.length_c   1.000
_cell.angle_alpha   90.00
_cell.angle_beta   90.00
_cell.angle_gamma   90.00
#
_symmetry.space_group_name_H-M   'P 1'
#
loop_
_entity.id
_entity.type
_entity.pdbx_description
1 polymer ?
#
loop_
_entity_poly.entity_id
_entity_poly.type
_entity_poly.pdbx_seq_one_letter_code
_entity_poly.pdbx_strand_id
1 'polypeptide(L)'
;MTRSLVPRIEQVDVERSVQIRVAEALAADIIDALRRRKETLALCESLTAGLATATVASVPGASDVLRGGLVTYATDLKETLAGVPEAVLDLHGPIHSATARHMARGARTACGANWGVALTGVAGPDSQDDHPVGEVYIGVSGPRRTAATRAAGILALDYPNAVRYSLVPWSATPQRVVAGNRQQIRENAVLAAMFALRYEIEGVSRR
;
A
#
# COMPACT_ATOMS: atom_id res chain seq x y z
N MET A 1 -12.81 43.34 17.85
CA MET A 1 -11.55 42.63 17.52
C MET A 1 -11.84 41.14 17.39
N THR A 2 -12.34 40.72 16.24
CA THR A 2 -12.63 39.31 15.93
C THR A 2 -11.35 38.68 15.39
N ARG A 3 -10.64 37.93 16.25
CA ARG A 3 -9.50 37.11 15.83
C ARG A 3 -10.04 36.02 14.89
N SER A 4 -9.68 36.11 13.62
CA SER A 4 -9.97 35.08 12.62
C SER A 4 -9.43 33.73 13.09
N LEU A 5 -10.33 32.75 13.20
CA LEU A 5 -10.08 31.37 13.62
C LEU A 5 -9.72 30.45 12.43
N VAL A 6 -9.27 31.01 11.30
CA VAL A 6 -8.81 30.19 10.18
C VAL A 6 -7.44 29.60 10.56
N PRO A 7 -7.31 28.27 10.75
CA PRO A 7 -6.01 27.69 11.05
C PRO A 7 -5.11 27.81 9.82
N ARG A 8 -3.81 27.75 10.08
CA ARG A 8 -2.71 27.80 9.11
C ARG A 8 -2.71 26.53 8.24
N ILE A 9 -3.65 26.42 7.30
CA ILE A 9 -3.90 25.26 6.43
C ILE A 9 -2.90 25.19 5.25
N GLU A 10 -2.27 26.29 4.87
CA GLU A 10 -1.67 26.43 3.53
C GLU A 10 -0.37 25.63 3.26
N GLN A 11 0.42 25.26 4.27
CA GLN A 11 1.74 24.62 4.01
C GLN A 11 1.75 23.09 4.15
N VAL A 12 0.90 22.50 5.00
CA VAL A 12 0.78 21.03 5.14
C VAL A 12 0.05 20.41 3.94
N ASP A 13 -0.76 21.20 3.23
CA ASP A 13 -1.62 20.71 2.14
C ASP A 13 -0.89 20.53 0.80
N VAL A 14 0.19 21.26 0.52
CA VAL A 14 0.82 21.22 -0.82
C VAL A 14 1.57 19.91 -1.08
N GLU A 15 2.44 19.48 -0.16
CA GLU A 15 3.21 18.23 -0.33
C GLU A 15 2.28 17.01 -0.36
N ARG A 16 1.26 17.02 0.51
CA ARG A 16 0.20 16.00 0.53
C ARG A 16 -0.53 15.93 -0.80
N SER A 17 -0.93 17.09 -1.34
CA SER A 17 -1.58 17.19 -2.64
C SER A 17 -0.69 16.69 -3.78
N VAL A 18 0.63 16.87 -3.69
CA VAL A 18 1.58 16.33 -4.68
C VAL A 18 1.59 14.80 -4.65
N GLN A 19 1.74 14.18 -3.48
CA GLN A 19 1.80 12.71 -3.34
C GLN A 19 0.54 12.03 -3.86
N ILE A 20 -0.63 12.57 -3.53
CA ILE A 20 -1.92 12.05 -4.02
C ILE A 20 -1.98 12.11 -5.56
N ARG A 21 -1.68 13.27 -6.16
CA ARG A 21 -1.69 13.42 -7.61
C ARG A 21 -0.69 12.50 -8.31
N VAL A 22 0.48 12.26 -7.70
CA VAL A 22 1.44 11.31 -8.28
C VAL A 22 0.91 9.88 -8.20
N ALA A 23 0.28 9.49 -7.08
CA ALA A 23 -0.35 8.18 -6.97
C ALA A 23 -1.45 7.99 -8.04
N GLU A 24 -2.26 9.02 -8.31
CA GLU A 24 -3.27 9.02 -9.38
C GLU A 24 -2.64 8.94 -10.78
N ALA A 25 -1.54 9.66 -11.03
CA ALA A 25 -0.81 9.58 -12.30
C ALA A 25 -0.23 8.18 -12.53
N LEU A 26 0.36 7.56 -11.50
CA LEU A 26 0.82 6.17 -11.58
C LEU A 26 -0.33 5.19 -11.78
N ALA A 27 -1.48 5.43 -11.14
CA ALA A 27 -2.67 4.62 -11.36
C ALA A 27 -3.15 4.71 -12.81
N ALA A 28 -3.09 5.89 -13.44
CA ALA A 28 -3.37 6.06 -14.87
C ALA A 28 -2.41 5.24 -15.75
N ASP A 29 -1.10 5.31 -15.50
CA ASP A 29 -0.10 4.51 -16.21
C ASP A 29 -0.38 3.00 -16.08
N ILE A 30 -0.73 2.55 -14.87
CA ILE A 30 -1.07 1.16 -14.57
C ILE A 30 -2.33 0.74 -15.33
N ILE A 31 -3.37 1.55 -15.30
CA ILE A 31 -4.63 1.30 -16.02
C ILE A 31 -4.34 1.13 -17.51
N ASP A 32 -3.61 2.07 -18.13
CA ASP A 32 -3.28 2.00 -19.55
C ASP A 32 -2.40 0.81 -19.91
N ALA A 33 -1.46 0.43 -19.04
CA ALA A 33 -0.65 -0.76 -19.22
C ALA A 33 -1.51 -2.04 -19.17
N LEU A 34 -2.38 -2.18 -18.16
CA LEU A 34 -3.23 -3.35 -17.97
C LEU A 34 -4.30 -3.47 -19.07
N ARG A 35 -4.90 -2.36 -19.51
CA ARG A 35 -5.84 -2.32 -20.65
C ARG A 35 -5.20 -2.87 -21.93
N ARG A 36 -3.99 -2.41 -22.27
CA ARG A 36 -3.24 -2.90 -23.43
C ARG A 36 -2.95 -4.40 -23.37
N ARG A 37 -2.81 -4.95 -22.15
CA ARG A 37 -2.54 -6.37 -21.90
C ARG A 37 -3.80 -7.21 -21.70
N LYS A 38 -4.99 -6.59 -21.68
CA LYS A 38 -6.26 -7.23 -21.32
C LYS A 38 -6.18 -7.93 -19.94
N GLU A 39 -5.44 -7.31 -19.02
CA GLU A 39 -5.25 -7.79 -17.66
C GLU A 39 -6.04 -6.93 -16.68
N THR A 40 -6.33 -7.49 -15.51
CA THR A 40 -7.16 -6.86 -14.47
C THR A 40 -6.47 -6.85 -13.10
N LEU A 41 -6.93 -5.97 -12.22
CA LEU A 41 -6.36 -5.66 -10.91
C LEU A 41 -7.38 -5.80 -9.79
N ALA A 42 -6.93 -6.28 -8.63
CA ALA A 42 -7.64 -6.20 -7.35
C ALA A 42 -6.71 -5.77 -6.21
N LEU A 43 -7.26 -5.17 -5.16
CA LEU A 43 -6.50 -4.69 -4.00
C LEU A 43 -6.99 -5.30 -2.70
N CYS A 44 -6.10 -5.54 -1.73
CA CYS A 44 -6.44 -6.00 -0.37
C CYS A 44 -5.81 -5.07 0.67
N GLU A 45 -6.64 -4.38 1.43
CA GLU A 45 -6.22 -3.26 2.27
C GLU A 45 -6.46 -3.54 3.75
N SER A 46 -5.43 -3.29 4.59
CA SER A 46 -5.58 -3.18 6.04
C SER A 46 -5.47 -1.69 6.41
N LEU A 47 -4.27 -1.16 6.70
CA LEU A 47 -4.10 0.21 7.21
C LEU A 47 -4.70 1.32 6.32
N THR A 48 -4.80 1.10 5.01
CA THR A 48 -5.33 2.08 4.05
C THR A 48 -6.84 2.01 3.91
N ALA A 49 -7.48 0.93 4.34
CA ALA A 49 -8.93 0.80 4.51
C ALA A 49 -9.77 1.25 3.29
N GLY A 50 -9.35 0.91 2.08
CA GLY A 50 -10.06 1.24 0.82
C GLY A 50 -9.47 2.44 0.07
N LEU A 51 -8.51 3.16 0.66
CA LEU A 51 -7.90 4.33 0.04
C LEU A 51 -7.17 3.97 -1.26
N ALA A 52 -6.44 2.85 -1.31
CA ALA A 52 -5.71 2.46 -2.51
C ALA A 52 -6.67 2.12 -3.66
N THR A 53 -7.75 1.42 -3.34
CA THR A 53 -8.82 1.09 -4.30
C THR A 53 -9.51 2.36 -4.80
N ALA A 54 -9.80 3.30 -3.91
CA ALA A 54 -10.39 4.59 -4.27
C ALA A 54 -9.47 5.42 -5.17
N THR A 55 -8.15 5.43 -4.92
CA THR A 55 -7.16 6.11 -5.78
C THR A 55 -7.11 5.53 -7.18
N VAL A 56 -7.23 4.21 -7.34
CA VAL A 56 -7.34 3.63 -8.69
C VAL A 56 -8.68 3.99 -9.32
N ALA A 57 -9.78 3.90 -8.56
CA ALA A 57 -11.13 4.18 -9.05
C ALA A 57 -11.38 5.65 -9.40
N SER A 58 -10.60 6.61 -8.87
CA SER A 58 -10.71 8.03 -9.22
C SER A 58 -10.20 8.34 -10.63
N VAL A 59 -9.43 7.45 -11.24
CA VAL A 59 -8.85 7.64 -12.57
C VAL A 59 -9.80 7.17 -13.68
N PRO A 60 -10.08 7.98 -14.70
CA PRO A 60 -10.89 7.57 -15.85
C PRO A 60 -10.39 6.29 -16.52
N GLY A 61 -11.31 5.37 -16.82
CA GLY A 61 -10.99 4.06 -17.41
C GLY A 61 -10.67 2.97 -16.38
N ALA A 62 -10.69 3.26 -15.08
CA ALA A 62 -10.46 2.27 -14.03
C ALA A 62 -11.41 1.06 -14.11
N SER A 63 -12.66 1.26 -14.54
CA SER A 63 -13.65 0.19 -14.72
C SER A 63 -13.23 -0.91 -15.69
N ASP A 64 -12.30 -0.61 -16.61
CA ASP A 64 -11.81 -1.59 -17.59
C ASP A 64 -10.87 -2.61 -16.96
N VAL A 65 -10.25 -2.30 -15.81
CA VAL A 65 -9.19 -3.13 -15.20
C VAL A 65 -9.43 -3.45 -13.74
N LEU A 66 -10.03 -2.55 -12.95
CA LEU A 66 -10.24 -2.73 -11.52
C LEU A 66 -11.45 -3.65 -11.29
N ARG A 67 -11.22 -4.84 -10.77
CA ARG A 67 -12.27 -5.82 -10.45
C ARG A 67 -12.94 -5.57 -9.10
N GLY A 68 -12.24 -4.89 -8.21
CA GLY A 68 -12.66 -4.63 -6.84
C GLY A 68 -11.52 -4.85 -5.86
N GLY A 69 -11.87 -5.14 -4.62
CA GLY A 69 -10.89 -5.39 -3.58
C GLY A 69 -11.50 -5.89 -2.28
N LEU A 70 -10.62 -6.14 -1.32
CA LEU A 70 -10.93 -6.59 0.03
C LEU A 70 -10.44 -5.54 1.02
N VAL A 71 -11.21 -5.27 2.07
CA VAL A 71 -10.73 -4.54 3.24
C VAL A 71 -10.68 -5.50 4.41
N THR A 72 -9.49 -5.98 4.75
CA THR A 72 -9.24 -6.96 5.81
C THR A 72 -8.57 -6.28 7.01
N TYR A 73 -9.28 -5.31 7.58
CA TYR A 73 -8.75 -4.45 8.65
C TYR A 73 -8.43 -5.25 9.92
N ALA A 74 -9.38 -6.10 10.34
CA ALA A 74 -9.18 -7.04 11.42
C ALA A 74 -8.31 -8.25 10.99
N THR A 75 -7.60 -8.85 11.93
CA THR A 75 -6.64 -9.94 11.66
C THR A 75 -7.33 -11.21 11.16
N ASP A 76 -8.44 -11.59 11.77
CA ASP A 76 -9.29 -12.72 11.37
C ASP A 76 -9.83 -12.58 9.95
N LEU A 77 -10.10 -11.35 9.49
CA LEU A 77 -10.51 -11.09 8.11
C LEU A 77 -9.38 -11.33 7.09
N LYS A 78 -8.10 -11.28 7.50
CA LYS A 78 -6.98 -11.61 6.61
C LYS A 78 -7.00 -13.11 6.27
N GLU A 79 -7.39 -13.95 7.21
CA GLU A 79 -7.59 -15.37 6.98
C GLU A 79 -8.86 -15.62 6.17
N THR A 80 -10.02 -15.21 6.69
CA THR A 80 -11.33 -15.59 6.16
C THR A 80 -11.65 -14.98 4.79
N LEU A 81 -11.20 -13.76 4.50
CA LEU A 81 -11.46 -13.09 3.22
C LEU A 81 -10.26 -13.14 2.26
N ALA A 82 -9.04 -12.97 2.77
CA ALA A 82 -7.83 -12.92 1.94
C ALA A 82 -7.04 -14.23 1.91
N GLY A 83 -7.49 -15.28 2.61
CA GLY A 83 -6.88 -16.61 2.56
C GLY A 83 -5.44 -16.65 3.07
N VAL A 84 -5.07 -15.76 4.00
CA VAL A 84 -3.80 -15.86 4.71
C VAL A 84 -3.87 -17.07 5.64
N PRO A 85 -2.97 -18.07 5.50
CA PRO A 85 -3.00 -19.22 6.40
C PRO A 85 -2.84 -18.80 7.86
N GLU A 86 -3.62 -19.40 8.77
CA GLU A 86 -3.53 -19.16 10.22
C GLU A 86 -2.08 -19.30 10.72
N ALA A 87 -1.38 -20.36 10.30
CA ALA A 87 0.03 -20.58 10.66
C ALA A 87 0.98 -19.44 10.24
N VAL A 88 0.65 -18.66 9.20
CA VAL A 88 1.42 -17.46 8.81
C VAL A 88 1.14 -16.31 9.76
N LEU A 89 -0.13 -16.13 10.18
CA LEU A 89 -0.53 -15.11 11.14
C LEU A 89 0.03 -15.41 12.54
N ASP A 90 0.04 -16.67 12.96
CA ASP A 90 0.61 -17.09 14.24
C ASP A 90 2.13 -16.89 14.29
N LEU A 91 2.83 -17.27 13.22
CA LEU A 91 4.29 -17.22 13.18
C LEU A 91 4.83 -15.79 12.97
N HIS A 92 4.12 -14.97 12.18
CA HIS A 92 4.66 -13.69 11.71
C HIS A 92 3.81 -12.47 12.06
N GLY A 93 2.55 -12.67 12.48
CA GLY A 93 1.62 -11.59 12.72
C GLY A 93 1.01 -10.95 11.46
N PRO A 94 0.09 -10.00 11.65
CA PRO A 94 -0.61 -9.33 10.56
C PRO A 94 0.27 -8.33 9.77
N ILE A 95 1.40 -7.89 10.35
CA ILE A 95 2.29 -6.87 9.79
C ILE A 95 3.62 -7.52 9.38
N HIS A 96 3.57 -8.28 8.29
CA HIS A 96 4.76 -8.98 7.80
C HIS A 96 4.74 -9.16 6.29
N SER A 97 5.93 -9.37 5.71
CA SER A 97 6.10 -9.62 4.28
C SER A 97 5.36 -10.87 3.79
N ALA A 98 5.36 -11.95 4.60
CA ALA A 98 4.62 -13.18 4.29
C ALA A 98 3.11 -12.92 4.23
N THR A 99 2.57 -12.24 5.24
CA THR A 99 1.16 -11.83 5.31
C THR A 99 0.78 -10.96 4.12
N ALA A 100 1.58 -9.96 3.77
CA ALA A 100 1.36 -9.12 2.59
C ALA A 100 1.32 -9.91 1.28
N ARG A 101 2.20 -10.90 1.09
CA ARG A 101 2.17 -11.78 -0.10
C ARG A 101 0.89 -12.59 -0.17
N HIS A 102 0.47 -13.19 0.94
CA HIS A 102 -0.76 -13.96 0.99
C HIS A 102 -1.99 -13.09 0.76
N MET A 103 -2.06 -11.90 1.37
CA MET A 103 -3.14 -10.93 1.13
C MET A 103 -3.22 -10.53 -0.36
N ALA A 104 -2.07 -10.28 -1.01
CA ALA A 104 -2.05 -9.92 -2.43
C ALA A 104 -2.54 -11.07 -3.32
N ARG A 105 -2.17 -12.30 -2.99
CA ARG A 105 -2.68 -13.50 -3.66
C ARG A 105 -4.18 -13.68 -3.43
N GLY A 106 -4.64 -13.46 -2.19
CA GLY A 106 -6.05 -13.47 -1.80
C GLY A 106 -6.89 -12.53 -2.63
N ALA A 107 -6.48 -11.25 -2.74
CA ALA A 107 -7.15 -10.26 -3.57
C ALA A 107 -7.30 -10.72 -5.01
N ARG A 108 -6.19 -11.21 -5.59
CA ARG A 108 -6.14 -11.73 -6.97
C ARG A 108 -7.14 -12.87 -7.16
N THR A 109 -7.16 -13.83 -6.25
CA THR A 109 -8.03 -15.01 -6.35
C THR A 109 -9.49 -14.67 -6.09
N ALA A 110 -9.80 -13.96 -4.99
CA ALA A 110 -11.18 -13.63 -4.59
C ALA A 110 -11.90 -12.77 -5.63
N CYS A 111 -11.21 -11.83 -6.27
CA CYS A 111 -11.80 -10.95 -7.29
C CYS A 111 -11.66 -11.48 -8.72
N GLY A 112 -11.03 -12.65 -8.92
CA GLY A 112 -10.75 -13.21 -10.25
C GLY A 112 -9.90 -12.28 -11.12
N ALA A 113 -8.91 -11.61 -10.53
CA ALA A 113 -8.03 -10.65 -11.21
C ALA A 113 -6.73 -11.29 -11.72
N ASN A 114 -6.05 -10.63 -12.66
CA ASN A 114 -4.71 -11.05 -13.09
C ASN A 114 -3.63 -10.60 -12.10
N TRP A 115 -3.86 -9.46 -11.46
CA TRP A 115 -2.98 -8.84 -10.49
C TRP A 115 -3.69 -8.61 -9.16
N GLY A 116 -2.97 -8.83 -8.06
CA GLY A 116 -3.40 -8.48 -6.71
C GLY A 116 -2.35 -7.65 -6.01
N VAL A 117 -2.76 -6.60 -5.30
CA VAL A 117 -1.88 -5.76 -4.47
C VAL A 117 -2.39 -5.78 -3.04
N ALA A 118 -1.50 -5.81 -2.06
CA ALA A 118 -1.88 -5.74 -0.66
C ALA A 118 -1.08 -4.74 0.16
N LEU A 119 -1.73 -4.15 1.16
CA LEU A 119 -1.13 -3.18 2.07
C LEU A 119 -1.44 -3.56 3.53
N THR A 120 -0.41 -3.83 4.32
CA THR A 120 -0.52 -4.08 5.77
C THR A 120 0.60 -3.35 6.52
N GLY A 121 0.33 -2.84 7.72
CA GLY A 121 1.25 -1.96 8.43
C GLY A 121 0.64 -1.16 9.56
N VAL A 122 1.48 -0.39 10.25
CA VAL A 122 1.12 0.46 11.39
C VAL A 122 1.04 1.92 10.95
N ALA A 123 -0.18 2.46 10.87
CA ALA A 123 -0.37 3.89 10.56
C ALA A 123 -0.18 4.82 11.78
N GLY A 124 -0.16 4.29 13.01
CA GLY A 124 -0.09 5.07 14.24
C GLY A 124 -1.45 5.60 14.75
N PRO A 125 -1.46 6.43 15.80
CA PRO A 125 -0.31 7.16 16.35
C PRO A 125 0.64 6.31 17.20
N ASP A 126 0.18 5.16 17.71
CA ASP A 126 0.98 4.29 18.58
C ASP A 126 1.54 3.08 17.81
N SER A 127 2.61 2.50 18.35
CA SER A 127 3.13 1.21 17.88
C SER A 127 2.14 0.07 18.14
N GLN A 128 2.30 -1.04 17.42
CA GLN A 128 1.49 -2.24 17.59
C GLN A 128 2.40 -3.47 17.66
N ASP A 129 2.33 -4.29 18.72
CA ASP A 129 3.06 -5.56 18.83
C ASP A 129 4.55 -5.45 18.43
N ASP A 130 5.26 -4.48 19.01
CA ASP A 130 6.66 -4.10 18.70
C ASP A 130 6.93 -3.54 17.29
N HIS A 131 5.91 -3.44 16.43
CA HIS A 131 6.01 -2.77 15.13
C HIS A 131 5.97 -1.24 15.29
N PRO A 132 7.02 -0.51 14.84
CA PRO A 132 7.03 0.95 14.88
C PRO A 132 6.00 1.57 13.92
N VAL A 133 5.50 2.74 14.29
CA VAL A 133 4.68 3.58 13.41
C VAL A 133 5.38 3.83 12.08
N GLY A 134 4.67 3.59 10.97
CA GLY A 134 5.20 3.70 9.62
C GLY A 134 5.82 2.42 9.07
N GLU A 135 5.86 1.33 9.84
CA GLU A 135 6.17 0.01 9.28
C GLU A 135 5.02 -0.43 8.38
N VAL A 136 5.31 -0.56 7.08
CA VAL A 136 4.32 -0.92 6.05
C VAL A 136 4.94 -1.89 5.06
N TYR A 137 4.22 -2.96 4.78
CA TYR A 137 4.54 -3.95 3.76
C TYR A 137 3.56 -3.85 2.60
N ILE A 138 4.11 -3.89 1.39
CA ILE A 138 3.40 -3.93 0.13
C ILE A 138 3.60 -5.30 -0.49
N GLY A 139 2.51 -6.03 -0.73
CA GLY A 139 2.51 -7.28 -1.48
C GLY A 139 2.03 -7.06 -2.92
N VAL A 140 2.67 -7.71 -3.89
CA VAL A 140 2.22 -7.73 -5.28
C VAL A 140 2.22 -9.16 -5.78
N SER A 141 1.06 -9.61 -6.29
CA SER A 141 0.84 -10.93 -6.85
C SER A 141 0.44 -10.80 -8.31
N GLY A 142 1.39 -11.04 -9.21
CA GLY A 142 1.16 -11.04 -10.65
C GLY A 142 1.07 -12.45 -11.23
N PRO A 143 0.91 -12.57 -12.56
CA PRO A 143 0.82 -13.86 -13.25
C PRO A 143 2.03 -14.79 -13.04
N ARG A 144 3.25 -14.23 -12.95
CA ARG A 144 4.51 -14.99 -12.87
C ARG A 144 5.00 -15.25 -11.44
N ARG A 145 4.78 -14.32 -10.51
CA ARG A 145 5.28 -14.43 -9.12
C ARG A 145 4.43 -13.62 -8.15
N THR A 146 4.63 -13.91 -6.86
CA THR A 146 4.15 -13.08 -5.75
C THR A 146 5.33 -12.64 -4.90
N ALA A 147 5.47 -11.33 -4.68
CA ALA A 147 6.54 -10.72 -3.92
C ALA A 147 5.98 -9.73 -2.89
N ALA A 148 6.78 -9.39 -1.88
CA ALA A 148 6.47 -8.29 -0.98
C ALA A 148 7.74 -7.54 -0.60
N THR A 149 7.59 -6.26 -0.30
CA THR A 149 8.68 -5.38 0.13
C THR A 149 8.16 -4.35 1.14
N ARG A 150 9.08 -3.65 1.82
CA ARG A 150 8.71 -2.55 2.71
C ARG A 150 8.44 -1.29 1.89
N ALA A 151 7.35 -0.58 2.21
CA ALA A 151 6.98 0.66 1.52
C ALA A 151 8.11 1.71 1.58
N ALA A 152 8.77 1.83 2.73
CA ALA A 152 9.89 2.76 2.91
C ALA A 152 11.11 2.42 2.01
N GLY A 153 11.27 1.17 1.58
CA GLY A 153 12.31 0.81 0.62
C GLY A 153 12.02 1.35 -0.78
N ILE A 154 10.75 1.35 -1.19
CA ILE A 154 10.29 1.89 -2.47
C ILE A 154 10.41 3.42 -2.48
N LEU A 155 9.96 4.08 -1.41
CA LEU A 155 9.90 5.53 -1.34
C LEU A 155 11.26 6.21 -1.20
N ALA A 156 12.26 5.53 -0.63
CA ALA A 156 13.52 6.19 -0.24
C ALA A 156 14.36 6.76 -1.40
N LEU A 157 14.12 6.33 -2.64
CA LEU A 157 14.87 6.84 -3.80
C LEU A 157 14.30 8.18 -4.30
N ASP A 158 12.99 8.21 -4.53
CA ASP A 158 12.33 9.35 -5.19
C ASP A 158 11.60 10.27 -4.19
N TYR A 159 11.34 9.80 -2.97
CA TYR A 159 10.61 10.51 -1.91
C TYR A 159 11.34 10.39 -0.55
N PRO A 160 12.57 10.89 -0.41
CA PRO A 160 13.35 10.77 0.83
C PRO A 160 12.66 11.42 2.04
N ASN A 161 11.83 12.44 1.84
CA ASN A 161 11.06 13.07 2.92
C ASN A 161 9.88 12.21 3.40
N ALA A 162 9.47 11.20 2.63
CA ALA A 162 8.43 10.24 3.00
C ALA A 162 8.97 9.06 3.83
N VAL A 163 10.25 9.07 4.19
CA VAL A 163 10.88 8.03 5.00
C VAL A 163 11.64 8.62 6.19
N ARG A 164 11.67 7.87 7.29
CA ARG A 164 12.49 8.17 8.47
C ARG A 164 13.08 6.88 9.02
N TYR A 165 14.05 6.98 9.91
CA TYR A 165 14.48 5.85 10.72
C TYR A 165 13.68 5.78 12.01
N SER A 166 13.39 4.56 12.46
CA SER A 166 12.81 4.25 13.75
C SER A 166 13.72 3.31 14.50
N LEU A 167 13.98 3.63 15.76
CA LEU A 167 14.56 2.67 16.68
C LEU A 167 13.45 1.69 17.07
N VAL A 168 13.75 0.40 16.95
CA VAL A 168 12.84 -0.68 17.35
C VAL A 168 13.51 -1.39 18.52
N PRO A 169 12.79 -1.68 19.61
CA PRO A 169 13.33 -2.47 20.70
C PRO A 169 14.03 -3.72 20.17
N TRP A 170 15.19 -4.04 20.74
CA TRP A 170 15.96 -5.26 20.41
C TRP A 170 16.56 -5.32 18.99
N SER A 171 16.35 -4.30 18.16
CA SER A 171 17.00 -4.21 16.85
C SER A 171 18.35 -3.49 16.95
N ALA A 172 19.43 -4.17 16.54
CA ALA A 172 20.77 -3.56 16.49
C ALA A 172 20.90 -2.47 15.42
N THR A 173 20.01 -2.47 14.42
CA THR A 173 20.00 -1.47 13.34
C THR A 173 18.67 -0.72 13.32
N PRO A 174 18.69 0.62 13.16
CA PRO A 174 17.47 1.40 12.94
C PRO A 174 16.72 0.89 11.71
N GLN A 175 15.40 0.76 11.83
CA GLN A 175 14.55 0.37 10.71
C GLN A 175 14.10 1.59 9.94
N ARG A 176 14.15 1.53 8.61
CA ARG A 176 13.54 2.56 7.76
C ARG A 176 12.03 2.34 7.69
N VAL A 177 11.26 3.38 8.00
CA VAL A 177 9.79 3.37 8.05
C VAL A 177 9.23 4.57 7.27
N VAL A 178 7.95 4.51 6.93
CA VAL A 178 7.24 5.63 6.29
C VAL A 178 7.12 6.77 7.30
N ALA A 179 7.45 7.98 6.90
CA ALA A 179 7.36 9.18 7.73
C ALA A 179 5.97 9.82 7.65
N GLY A 180 5.67 10.64 8.66
CA GLY A 180 4.46 11.45 8.73
C GLY A 180 3.46 11.00 9.79
N ASN A 181 2.34 11.70 9.84
CA ASN A 181 1.20 11.35 10.68
C ASN A 181 0.40 10.18 10.09
N ARG A 182 -0.65 9.75 10.80
CA ARG A 182 -1.50 8.62 10.39
C ARG A 182 -2.02 8.72 8.95
N GLN A 183 -2.45 9.91 8.51
CA GLN A 183 -2.98 10.08 7.15
C GLN A 183 -1.86 10.05 6.11
N GLN A 184 -0.75 10.76 6.37
CA GLN A 184 0.40 10.78 5.48
C GLN A 184 1.00 9.38 5.29
N ILE A 185 1.07 8.57 6.35
CA ILE A 185 1.54 7.18 6.25
C ILE A 185 0.63 6.35 5.34
N ARG A 186 -0.70 6.51 5.45
CA ARG A 186 -1.67 5.81 4.60
C ARG A 186 -1.53 6.23 3.14
N GLU A 187 -1.41 7.52 2.86
CA GLU A 187 -1.25 8.06 1.50
C GLU A 187 0.08 7.63 0.87
N ASN A 188 1.18 7.70 1.63
CA ASN A 188 2.49 7.23 1.18
C ASN A 188 2.52 5.70 0.97
N ALA A 189 1.75 4.93 1.74
CA ALA A 189 1.58 3.50 1.49
C ALA A 189 0.90 3.23 0.14
N VAL A 190 -0.13 4.03 -0.22
CA VAL A 190 -0.77 3.94 -1.54
C VAL A 190 0.22 4.29 -2.65
N LEU A 191 0.96 5.39 -2.50
CA LEU A 191 1.99 5.78 -3.46
C LEU A 191 3.02 4.66 -3.68
N ALA A 192 3.53 4.07 -2.61
CA ALA A 192 4.46 2.94 -2.67
C ALA A 192 3.84 1.72 -3.37
N ALA A 193 2.56 1.44 -3.13
CA ALA A 193 1.85 0.35 -3.80
C ALA A 193 1.74 0.55 -5.31
N MET A 194 1.46 1.77 -5.77
CA MET A 194 1.41 2.09 -7.19
C MET A 194 2.79 1.92 -7.86
N PHE A 195 3.86 2.39 -7.23
CA PHE A 195 5.22 2.14 -7.72
C PHE A 195 5.57 0.66 -7.80
N ALA A 196 5.27 -0.11 -6.75
CA ALA A 196 5.54 -1.54 -6.72
C ALA A 196 4.83 -2.29 -7.84
N LEU A 197 3.53 -2.00 -8.04
CA LEU A 197 2.74 -2.63 -9.09
C LEU A 197 3.26 -2.25 -10.48
N ARG A 198 3.52 -0.96 -10.71
CA ARG A 198 4.07 -0.49 -11.99
C ARG A 198 5.40 -1.18 -12.32
N TYR A 199 6.31 -1.26 -11.36
CA TYR A 199 7.59 -1.95 -11.54
C TYR A 199 7.42 -3.43 -11.90
N GLU A 200 6.51 -4.13 -11.24
CA GLU A 200 6.22 -5.53 -11.54
C GLU A 200 5.60 -5.71 -12.95
N ILE A 201 4.70 -4.82 -13.38
CA ILE A 201 4.10 -4.86 -14.74
C ILE A 201 5.18 -4.61 -15.82
N GLU A 202 6.02 -3.59 -15.63
CA GLU A 202 7.10 -3.27 -16.57
C GLU A 202 8.17 -4.36 -16.62
N GLY A 203 8.54 -4.93 -15.46
CA GLY A 203 9.50 -6.02 -15.35
C GLY A 203 9.05 -7.31 -16.05
N VAL A 204 7.75 -7.55 -16.17
CA VAL A 204 7.21 -8.66 -16.98
C VAL A 204 7.34 -8.37 -18.48
N SER A 205 7.26 -7.11 -18.91
CA SER A 205 7.27 -6.72 -20.32
C SER A 205 8.68 -6.70 -20.95
N ARG A 206 9.74 -6.62 -20.13
CA ARG A 206 11.14 -6.59 -20.60
C ARG A 206 11.78 -7.98 -20.81
N ARG A 207 11.03 -9.07 -20.70
CA ARG A 207 11.49 -10.46 -20.89
C ARG A 207 10.46 -11.31 -21.61
#